data_AF-A0A7X0JIW1-F1
#
_entry.id   AF-A0A7X0JIW1-F1
#
_cell.length_a   1.000
_cell.length_b   1.000
_cell.length_c   1.000
_cell.angle_alpha   90.00
_cell.angle_beta   90.00
_cell.angle_gamma   90.00
#
_symmetry.space_group_name_H-M   'P 1'
#
loop_
_entity.id
_entity.type
_entity.pdbx_description
1 polymer ?
#
loop_
_entity_poly.entity_id
_entity_poly.type
_entity_poly.pdbx_seq_one_letter_code
_entity_poly.pdbx_strand_id
1 'polypeptide(L)'
;MSVAKLQYGDRFGDDVKKISRTALSASSSSDAALPSAKYTRWFHGEAGEPEPMATSAKKFRRLAADMVLSEVIAVTKENLSILGDDANHLFASSLPTGHRMRKAIRASILQSVPHLGACKFGEVVTEHGPNAIAVTQMFIANFDGEINTSAGGTDLYKPRSQDFDQMFFGLHVLLDRNGNFLGFNHRLGENGLAFQTKNISTALYNVASTSTGLSLEALRERAAINRVVNR
;
A
#
# COMPACT_ATOMS: atom_id res chain seq x y z
N MET A 1 15.78 6.00 -17.54
CA MET A 1 14.61 5.41 -16.87
C MET A 1 14.68 5.80 -15.40
N SER A 2 13.89 6.79 -14.99
CA SER A 2 13.88 7.33 -13.63
C SER A 2 12.88 6.52 -12.79
N VAL A 3 13.38 5.81 -11.79
CA VAL A 3 12.54 5.21 -10.74
C VAL A 3 12.02 6.37 -9.91
N ALA A 4 10.72 6.70 -10.03
CA ALA A 4 10.07 7.69 -9.18
C ALA A 4 10.22 7.23 -7.72
N LYS A 5 11.21 7.77 -7.03
CA LYS A 5 11.51 7.50 -5.62
C LYS A 5 10.43 8.21 -4.82
N LEU A 6 9.54 7.45 -4.19
CA LEU A 6 8.50 7.99 -3.31
C LEU A 6 9.17 8.77 -2.16
N GLN A 7 9.10 10.11 -2.21
CA GLN A 7 9.66 10.99 -1.18
C GLN A 7 8.71 11.02 0.04
N TYR A 8 8.73 9.95 0.83
CA TYR A 8 7.92 9.81 2.05
C TYR A 8 8.69 10.23 3.31
N GLY A 9 10.01 10.03 3.35
CA GLY A 9 10.83 10.43 4.49
C GLY A 9 10.75 11.93 4.83
N ASP A 10 10.41 12.81 3.87
CA ASP A 10 10.23 14.26 4.11
C ASP A 10 9.00 14.61 4.95
N ARG A 11 8.12 13.64 5.20
CA ARG A 11 6.75 13.89 5.65
C ARG A 11 6.50 13.63 7.14
N PHE A 12 7.51 13.18 7.90
CA PHE A 12 7.44 13.01 9.37
C PHE A 12 8.06 14.17 10.16
N GLY A 13 8.20 15.32 9.50
CA GLY A 13 8.73 16.55 10.08
C GLY A 13 10.26 16.57 10.11
N ASP A 14 10.83 17.75 9.86
CA ASP A 14 12.26 18.00 9.71
C ASP A 14 13.14 17.61 10.91
N ASP A 15 12.59 17.13 12.02
CA ASP A 15 13.37 16.69 13.18
C ASP A 15 13.74 15.20 13.07
N VAL A 16 13.05 14.41 12.22
CA VAL A 16 13.53 13.10 11.78
C VAL A 16 14.62 13.25 10.70
N LYS A 17 14.55 14.33 9.93
CA LYS A 17 15.51 14.68 8.85
C LYS A 17 16.64 15.62 9.22
N LYS A 18 16.73 16.08 10.47
CA LYS A 18 17.96 16.69 11.01
C LYS A 18 19.10 15.68 11.22
N ILE A 19 18.84 14.40 10.99
CA ILE A 19 19.87 13.38 10.77
C ILE A 19 20.44 13.43 9.33
N SER A 20 19.76 14.08 8.37
CA SER A 20 20.15 14.06 6.95
C SER A 20 19.69 15.32 6.15
N ARG A 21 20.11 16.51 6.63
CA ARG A 21 20.28 17.84 5.96
C ARG A 21 19.59 18.14 4.60
N THR A 22 18.63 19.09 4.63
CA THR A 22 18.43 20.33 3.78
C THR A 22 18.65 20.27 2.23
N ALA A 23 17.82 20.79 1.28
CA ALA A 23 16.83 21.87 1.23
C ALA A 23 16.02 21.97 -0.13
N LEU A 24 14.76 22.51 -0.12
CA LEU A 24 14.03 23.41 -1.10
C LEU A 24 13.52 22.85 -2.49
N SER A 25 12.34 23.14 -3.12
CA SER A 25 11.12 24.01 -2.96
C SER A 25 9.99 23.69 -4.01
N ALA A 26 8.75 24.23 -3.81
CA ALA A 26 7.38 23.99 -4.39
C ALA A 26 7.06 24.52 -5.84
N SER A 27 5.89 24.36 -6.54
CA SER A 27 4.44 24.62 -6.22
C SER A 27 3.37 24.35 -7.37
N SER A 28 2.07 24.09 -7.01
CA SER A 28 0.69 24.47 -7.57
C SER A 28 0.30 24.31 -9.08
N SER A 29 -0.96 24.09 -9.59
CA SER A 29 -2.39 24.05 -9.14
C SER A 29 -3.36 23.65 -10.31
N SER A 30 -4.56 23.08 -10.02
CA SER A 30 -5.89 23.03 -10.76
C SER A 30 -5.95 22.61 -12.25
N ASP A 31 -6.95 21.92 -12.84
CA ASP A 31 -8.42 22.04 -12.73
C ASP A 31 -9.17 20.80 -13.35
N ALA A 32 -10.51 20.76 -13.25
CA ALA A 32 -11.42 19.62 -13.51
C ALA A 32 -11.70 19.18 -14.98
N ALA A 33 -11.90 17.86 -15.25
CA ALA A 33 -12.67 17.34 -16.41
C ALA A 33 -13.09 15.84 -16.30
N LEU A 34 -14.41 15.61 -16.46
CA LEU A 34 -15.20 14.48 -17.03
C LEU A 34 -14.87 12.97 -16.81
N PRO A 35 -15.89 12.07 -16.77
CA PRO A 35 -15.77 10.73 -16.20
C PRO A 35 -15.10 9.66 -17.08
N SER A 36 -14.91 9.88 -18.40
CA SER A 36 -14.26 8.90 -19.29
C SER A 36 -12.74 9.06 -19.38
N ALA A 37 -12.22 10.25 -19.07
CA ALA A 37 -10.78 10.55 -18.99
C ALA A 37 -10.09 9.90 -17.77
N LYS A 38 -10.90 9.44 -16.80
CA LYS A 38 -10.43 8.87 -15.53
C LYS A 38 -9.56 7.61 -15.73
N TYR A 39 -10.00 6.66 -16.54
CA TYR A 39 -9.29 5.37 -16.68
C TYR A 39 -7.92 5.50 -17.36
N THR A 40 -7.76 6.40 -18.33
CA THR A 40 -6.50 6.56 -19.09
C THR A 40 -5.44 7.33 -18.29
N ARG A 41 -5.85 8.26 -17.43
CA ARG A 41 -4.94 9.05 -16.56
C ARG A 41 -4.25 8.17 -15.52
N TRP A 42 -4.93 7.14 -15.02
CA TRP A 42 -4.49 6.31 -13.89
C TRP A 42 -3.44 5.24 -14.20
N PHE A 43 -3.36 4.76 -15.45
CA PHE A 43 -2.37 3.74 -15.84
C PHE A 43 -1.05 4.31 -16.35
N HIS A 44 -1.00 5.62 -16.60
CA HIS A 44 0.06 6.23 -17.37
C HIS A 44 0.79 7.37 -16.66
N GLY A 45 0.22 7.91 -15.57
CA GLY A 45 0.72 9.11 -14.92
C GLY A 45 0.67 10.31 -15.87
N GLU A 46 0.41 11.50 -15.35
CA GLU A 46 0.86 12.68 -16.10
C GLU A 46 2.38 12.70 -16.09
N ALA A 47 2.99 12.93 -17.25
CA ALA A 47 4.44 13.11 -17.35
C ALA A 47 4.83 14.40 -16.63
N GLY A 48 5.12 14.33 -15.33
CA GLY A 48 5.75 15.41 -14.59
C GLY A 48 5.16 15.75 -13.23
N GLU A 49 3.98 15.25 -12.85
CA GLU A 49 3.40 15.53 -11.53
C GLU A 49 3.81 14.44 -10.51
N PRO A 50 4.45 14.79 -9.38
CA PRO A 50 4.75 13.81 -8.34
C PRO A 50 3.45 13.25 -7.77
N GLU A 51 3.20 11.94 -7.96
CA GLU A 51 1.94 11.31 -7.53
C GLU A 51 1.70 11.55 -6.03
N PRO A 52 0.56 12.17 -5.65
CA PRO A 52 0.32 12.67 -4.31
C PRO A 52 -0.16 11.53 -3.42
N MET A 53 0.74 10.61 -3.09
CA MET A 53 0.43 9.46 -2.24
C MET A 53 0.22 9.78 -0.76
N ALA A 54 0.32 11.06 -0.38
CA ALA A 54 -0.18 11.52 0.90
C ALA A 54 -0.57 12.99 0.78
N THR A 55 -1.80 13.26 0.35
CA THR A 55 -2.48 14.52 0.70
C THR A 55 -2.63 14.65 2.24
N SER A 56 -2.41 13.55 2.98
CA SER A 56 -2.49 13.45 4.44
C SER A 56 -1.18 13.60 5.20
N ALA A 57 -0.07 14.03 4.59
CA ALA A 57 1.15 14.34 5.36
C ALA A 57 0.86 15.34 6.49
N LYS A 58 -0.07 16.27 6.26
CA LYS A 58 -0.59 17.21 7.26
C LYS A 58 -1.40 16.57 8.39
N LYS A 59 -1.89 15.34 8.21
CA LYS A 59 -2.67 14.58 9.20
C LYS A 59 -1.77 13.74 10.11
N PHE A 60 -0.52 13.49 9.73
CA PHE A 60 0.38 12.68 10.55
C PHE A 60 0.80 13.43 11.80
N ARG A 61 0.80 12.70 12.92
CA ARG A 61 1.40 13.17 14.15
C ARG A 61 2.90 12.96 14.07
N ARG A 62 3.64 13.99 14.46
CA ARG A 62 5.09 13.97 14.47
C ARG A 62 5.59 13.02 15.56
N LEU A 63 6.61 12.24 15.24
CA LEU A 63 7.39 11.50 16.22
C LEU A 63 8.50 12.41 16.74
N ALA A 64 8.62 12.53 18.06
CA ALA A 64 9.65 13.31 18.73
C ALA A 64 10.60 12.37 19.50
N ALA A 65 11.86 12.80 19.63
CA ALA A 65 12.92 11.97 20.22
C ALA A 65 12.75 11.74 21.73
N ASP A 66 11.99 12.59 22.40
CA ASP A 66 11.67 12.56 23.82
C ASP A 66 10.40 11.76 24.15
N MET A 67 9.69 11.25 23.14
CA MET A 67 8.50 10.42 23.35
C MET A 67 8.85 9.11 24.04
N VAL A 68 8.00 8.69 24.98
CA VAL A 68 8.13 7.36 25.57
C VAL A 68 7.65 6.29 24.59
N LEU A 69 8.13 5.05 24.75
CA LEU A 69 7.85 3.95 23.81
C LEU A 69 6.35 3.73 23.54
N SER A 70 5.49 3.83 24.56
CA SER A 70 4.04 3.69 24.42
C SER A 70 3.43 4.78 23.52
N GLU A 71 3.94 6.01 23.58
CA GLU A 71 3.53 7.11 22.72
C GLU A 71 4.01 6.90 21.29
N VAL A 72 5.26 6.47 21.09
CA VAL A 72 5.78 6.12 19.75
C VAL A 72 4.92 5.05 19.09
N ILE A 73 4.53 4.00 19.83
CA ILE A 73 3.65 2.94 19.32
C ILE A 73 2.27 3.51 18.95
N ALA A 74 1.69 4.34 19.81
CA ALA A 74 0.37 4.92 19.57
C ALA A 74 0.36 5.83 18.34
N VAL A 75 1.33 6.76 18.24
CA VAL A 75 1.50 7.67 17.10
C VAL A 75 1.76 6.89 15.81
N THR A 76 2.59 5.86 15.86
CA THR A 76 2.88 5.03 14.68
C THR A 76 1.62 4.30 14.20
N LYS A 77 0.83 3.71 15.11
CA LYS A 77 -0.44 3.06 14.75
C LYS A 77 -1.45 4.04 14.15
N GLU A 78 -1.51 5.25 14.68
CA GLU A 78 -2.38 6.33 14.16
C GLU A 78 -1.96 6.72 12.74
N ASN A 79 -0.67 7.02 12.54
CA ASN A 79 -0.11 7.39 11.23
C ASN A 79 -0.29 6.26 10.20
N LEU A 80 -0.04 5.01 10.59
CA LEU A 80 -0.27 3.84 9.73
C LEU A 80 -1.75 3.66 9.37
N SER A 81 -2.67 3.95 10.29
CA SER A 81 -4.11 3.88 10.00
C SER A 81 -4.52 4.93 8.98
N ILE A 82 -4.02 6.17 9.11
CA ILE A 82 -4.21 7.23 8.11
C ILE A 82 -3.62 6.79 6.76
N LEU A 83 -2.40 6.26 6.77
CA LEU A 83 -1.73 5.78 5.57
C LEU A 83 -2.51 4.66 4.86
N GLY A 84 -3.05 3.72 5.63
CA GLY A 84 -3.91 2.65 5.12
C GLY A 84 -5.24 3.18 4.59
N ASP A 85 -5.83 4.19 5.23
CA ASP A 85 -7.07 4.82 4.77
C ASP A 85 -6.88 5.51 3.42
N ASP A 86 -5.81 6.29 3.29
CA ASP A 86 -5.42 6.95 2.04
C ASP A 86 -5.12 5.92 0.94
N ALA A 87 -4.38 4.86 1.26
CA ALA A 87 -4.10 3.78 0.32
C ALA A 87 -5.41 3.11 -0.14
N ASN A 88 -6.33 2.80 0.79
CA ASN A 88 -7.63 2.25 0.43
C ASN A 88 -8.39 3.20 -0.50
N HIS A 89 -8.46 4.48 -0.17
CA HIS A 89 -9.15 5.47 -1.00
C HIS A 89 -8.52 5.55 -2.40
N LEU A 90 -7.20 5.62 -2.49
CA LEU A 90 -6.45 5.64 -3.75
C LEU A 90 -6.76 4.41 -4.61
N PHE A 91 -6.62 3.20 -4.05
CA PHE A 91 -6.82 1.98 -4.82
C PHE A 91 -8.30 1.74 -5.13
N ALA A 92 -9.20 1.81 -4.14
CA ALA A 92 -10.61 1.50 -4.33
C ALA A 92 -11.30 2.47 -5.31
N SER A 93 -10.95 3.76 -5.27
CA SER A 93 -11.48 4.74 -6.25
C SER A 93 -11.00 4.49 -7.69
N SER A 94 -9.90 3.73 -7.85
CA SER A 94 -9.31 3.37 -9.14
C SER A 94 -9.79 2.01 -9.66
N LEU A 95 -10.55 1.26 -8.85
CA LEU A 95 -11.05 -0.05 -9.24
C LEU A 95 -12.36 0.07 -10.04
N PRO A 96 -12.60 -0.83 -11.00
CA PRO A 96 -13.84 -0.82 -11.77
C PRO A 96 -15.06 -1.15 -10.90
N THR A 97 -16.23 -0.65 -11.30
CA THR A 97 -17.50 -1.00 -10.67
C THR A 97 -17.67 -2.51 -10.56
N GLY A 98 -18.09 -2.98 -9.39
CA GLY A 98 -18.26 -4.42 -9.12
C GLY A 98 -16.99 -5.15 -8.68
N HIS A 99 -15.87 -4.44 -8.42
CA HIS A 99 -14.71 -5.04 -7.78
C HIS A 99 -15.06 -5.67 -6.43
N ARG A 100 -14.32 -6.70 -6.02
CA ARG A 100 -14.56 -7.43 -4.77
C ARG A 100 -13.74 -6.95 -3.58
N MET A 101 -12.86 -5.96 -3.77
CA MET A 101 -12.05 -5.40 -2.68
C MET A 101 -12.93 -4.74 -1.63
N ARG A 102 -12.73 -5.13 -0.37
CA ARG A 102 -13.34 -4.52 0.80
C ARG A 102 -12.31 -3.67 1.55
N LYS A 103 -12.76 -2.54 2.11
CA LYS A 103 -11.94 -1.73 3.01
C LYS A 103 -11.72 -2.48 4.31
N ALA A 104 -10.46 -2.59 4.73
CA ALA A 104 -10.11 -3.30 5.96
C ALA A 104 -8.85 -2.68 6.59
N ILE A 105 -9.04 -1.61 7.38
CA ILE A 105 -7.94 -0.86 7.99
C ILE A 105 -7.49 -1.55 9.28
N ARG A 106 -6.26 -2.06 9.30
CA ARG A 106 -5.64 -2.63 10.51
C ARG A 106 -4.14 -2.31 10.55
N ALA A 107 -3.75 -1.40 11.44
CA ALA A 107 -2.35 -1.05 11.66
C ALA A 107 -1.65 -2.03 12.60
N SER A 108 -0.39 -2.35 12.29
CA SER A 108 0.49 -3.20 13.08
C SER A 108 1.90 -2.58 13.11
N ILE A 109 2.59 -2.71 14.24
CA ILE A 109 3.94 -2.17 14.44
C ILE A 109 4.97 -3.30 14.49
N LEU A 110 6.19 -3.00 14.10
CA LEU A 110 7.34 -3.89 14.29
C LEU A 110 7.85 -3.71 15.72
N GLN A 111 7.82 -4.77 16.53
CA GLN A 111 8.20 -4.67 17.94
C GLN A 111 9.67 -4.25 18.14
N SER A 112 10.56 -4.70 17.24
CA SER A 112 11.98 -4.33 17.27
C SER A 112 12.26 -2.89 16.84
N VAL A 113 11.37 -2.30 16.03
CA VAL A 113 11.52 -0.95 15.50
C VAL A 113 10.14 -0.26 15.53
N PRO A 114 9.70 0.24 16.71
CA PRO A 114 8.30 0.61 16.97
C PRO A 114 7.74 1.78 16.16
N HIS A 115 8.61 2.57 15.51
CA HIS A 115 8.21 3.60 14.55
C HIS A 115 7.93 3.07 13.15
N LEU A 116 8.23 1.79 12.89
CA LEU A 116 7.94 1.11 11.64
C LEU A 116 6.78 0.11 11.81
N GLY A 117 6.09 -0.14 10.72
CA GLY A 117 4.90 -0.98 10.69
C GLY A 117 4.25 -1.08 9.33
N ALA A 118 3.17 -1.83 9.30
CA ALA A 118 2.34 -2.00 8.12
C ALA A 118 0.86 -1.87 8.49
N CYS A 119 0.10 -1.33 7.55
CA CYS A 119 -1.34 -1.22 7.64
C CYS A 119 -1.98 -2.06 6.55
N LYS A 120 -2.85 -3.01 6.93
CA LYS A 120 -3.80 -3.59 5.99
C LYS A 120 -4.72 -2.47 5.52
N PHE A 121 -4.87 -2.29 4.22
CA PHE A 121 -5.79 -1.30 3.67
C PHE A 121 -6.98 -1.93 2.95
N GLY A 122 -6.89 -3.19 2.56
CA GLY A 122 -8.02 -3.90 1.99
C GLY A 122 -7.82 -5.40 1.89
N GLU A 123 -8.88 -6.09 1.50
CA GLU A 123 -8.87 -7.52 1.30
C GLU A 123 -9.91 -7.98 0.29
N VAL A 124 -9.67 -9.15 -0.32
CA VAL A 124 -10.58 -9.82 -1.24
C VAL A 124 -10.68 -11.27 -0.81
N VAL A 125 -11.90 -11.75 -0.56
CA VAL A 125 -12.15 -13.19 -0.39
C VAL A 125 -12.01 -13.86 -1.76
N THR A 126 -11.06 -14.79 -1.88
CA THR A 126 -10.77 -15.48 -3.13
C THR A 126 -11.47 -16.83 -3.22
N GLU A 127 -11.66 -17.52 -2.09
CA GLU A 127 -12.29 -18.84 -2.04
C GLU A 127 -12.98 -19.07 -0.69
N HIS A 128 -14.12 -19.76 -0.71
CA HIS A 128 -14.77 -20.28 0.49
C HIS A 128 -14.62 -21.80 0.51
N GLY A 129 -13.69 -22.31 1.33
CA GLY A 129 -13.53 -23.73 1.58
C GLY A 129 -14.36 -24.21 2.77
N PRO A 130 -14.52 -25.54 2.96
CA PRO A 130 -15.28 -26.10 4.07
C PRO A 130 -14.68 -25.76 5.44
N ASN A 131 -13.34 -25.70 5.53
CA ASN A 131 -12.60 -25.52 6.79
C ASN A 131 -11.82 -24.20 6.86
N ALA A 132 -11.63 -23.51 5.73
CA ALA A 132 -10.88 -22.26 5.66
C ALA A 132 -11.41 -21.34 4.56
N ILE A 133 -11.29 -20.05 4.79
CA ILE A 133 -11.60 -18.98 3.83
C ILE A 133 -10.26 -18.47 3.30
N ALA A 134 -10.07 -18.53 1.98
CA ALA A 134 -8.88 -17.95 1.36
C ALA A 134 -9.12 -16.46 1.09
N VAL A 135 -8.17 -15.64 1.51
CA VAL A 135 -8.24 -14.19 1.40
C VAL A 135 -6.92 -13.66 0.87
N THR A 136 -6.98 -12.74 -0.08
CA THR A 136 -5.82 -11.89 -0.40
C THR A 136 -5.96 -10.59 0.37
N GLN A 137 -5.02 -10.32 1.28
CA GLN A 137 -4.95 -9.08 2.06
C GLN A 137 -3.90 -8.15 1.44
N MET A 138 -4.20 -6.86 1.37
CA MET A 138 -3.33 -5.84 0.80
C MET A 138 -2.86 -4.86 1.86
N PHE A 139 -1.57 -4.54 1.82
CA PHE A 139 -0.89 -3.77 2.85
C PHE A 139 -0.04 -2.66 2.27
N ILE A 140 0.11 -1.61 3.07
CA ILE A 140 1.10 -0.57 2.90
C ILE A 140 1.99 -0.52 4.13
N ALA A 141 3.30 -0.53 3.92
CA ALA A 141 4.30 -0.36 4.97
C ALA A 141 4.91 1.03 4.91
N ASN A 142 5.37 1.53 6.06
CA ASN A 142 6.19 2.74 6.16
C ASN A 142 7.70 2.42 6.21
N PHE A 143 8.08 1.26 5.66
CA PHE A 143 9.45 0.80 5.50
C PHE A 143 9.58 0.02 4.17
N ASP A 144 10.82 -0.26 3.79
CA ASP A 144 11.18 -1.20 2.72
C ASP A 144 11.86 -2.42 3.34
N GLY A 145 11.58 -3.60 2.83
CA GLY A 145 11.91 -4.84 3.51
C GLY A 145 11.64 -6.08 2.67
N GLU A 146 11.87 -7.23 3.28
CA GLU A 146 11.46 -8.52 2.76
C GLU A 146 10.29 -9.05 3.58
N ILE A 147 9.33 -9.68 2.89
CA ILE A 147 8.19 -10.33 3.51
C ILE A 147 8.44 -11.84 3.54
N ASN A 148 8.54 -12.41 4.75
CA ASN A 148 8.81 -13.83 4.94
C ASN A 148 7.58 -14.57 5.48
N THR A 149 6.87 -15.25 4.60
CA THR A 149 5.69 -16.05 4.95
C THR A 149 6.03 -17.42 5.54
N SER A 150 7.30 -17.86 5.50
CA SER A 150 7.70 -19.20 5.93
C SER A 150 7.70 -19.38 7.47
N ALA A 151 7.79 -18.30 8.23
CA ALA A 151 8.01 -18.33 9.68
C ALA A 151 6.72 -18.33 10.52
N GLY A 152 5.58 -18.78 9.98
CA GLY A 152 4.31 -18.80 10.71
C GLY A 152 3.83 -17.43 11.22
N GLY A 153 4.42 -16.34 10.70
CA GLY A 153 4.06 -14.95 11.02
C GLY A 153 4.97 -14.23 12.02
N THR A 154 5.84 -14.91 12.78
CA THR A 154 6.68 -14.26 13.81
C THR A 154 7.81 -13.40 13.23
N ASP A 155 8.37 -13.80 12.09
CA ASP A 155 9.40 -13.05 11.35
C ASP A 155 8.88 -12.55 9.99
N LEU A 156 7.60 -12.18 9.94
CA LEU A 156 6.95 -11.77 8.69
C LEU A 156 7.65 -10.58 8.03
N TYR A 157 8.15 -9.63 8.83
CA TYR A 157 8.75 -8.40 8.34
C TYR A 157 10.26 -8.39 8.59
N LYS A 158 11.04 -8.19 7.53
CA LYS A 158 12.49 -7.96 7.61
C LYS A 158 12.85 -6.64 6.93
N PRO A 159 12.78 -5.50 7.64
CA PRO A 159 13.17 -4.21 7.07
C PRO A 159 14.62 -4.22 6.60
N ARG A 160 14.90 -3.57 5.46
CA ARG A 160 16.27 -3.38 4.95
C ARG A 160 17.02 -2.27 5.70
N SER A 161 16.28 -1.33 6.27
CA SER A 161 16.82 -0.25 7.11
C SER A 161 15.81 0.13 8.21
N GLN A 162 16.24 0.98 9.13
CA GLN A 162 15.37 1.58 10.16
C GLN A 162 14.76 2.92 9.71
N ASP A 163 15.01 3.33 8.47
CA ASP A 163 14.52 4.59 7.92
C ASP A 163 13.08 4.45 7.43
N PHE A 164 12.37 5.58 7.40
CA PHE A 164 11.08 5.64 6.73
C PHE A 164 11.24 5.47 5.23
N ASP A 165 10.53 4.48 4.72
CA ASP A 165 10.36 4.23 3.30
C ASP A 165 8.91 3.78 3.05
N GLN A 166 8.61 3.25 1.88
CA GLN A 166 7.29 2.74 1.60
C GLN A 166 7.36 1.58 0.63
N MET A 167 6.56 0.56 0.94
CA MET A 167 6.27 -0.51 0.00
C MET A 167 4.82 -0.96 0.15
N PHE A 168 4.29 -1.48 -0.94
CA PHE A 168 3.04 -2.22 -0.95
C PHE A 168 3.33 -3.69 -1.08
N PHE A 169 2.50 -4.49 -0.43
CA PHE A 169 2.56 -5.94 -0.58
C PHE A 169 1.18 -6.56 -0.39
N GLY A 170 1.02 -7.75 -0.95
CA GLY A 170 -0.19 -8.55 -0.82
C GLY A 170 0.15 -9.92 -0.25
N LEU A 171 -0.70 -10.44 0.62
CA LEU A 171 -0.54 -11.74 1.25
C LEU A 171 -1.75 -12.61 0.96
N HIS A 172 -1.53 -13.83 0.49
CA HIS A 172 -2.53 -14.87 0.44
C HIS A 172 -2.57 -15.58 1.79
N VAL A 173 -3.68 -15.43 2.51
CA VAL A 173 -3.89 -16.00 3.84
C VAL A 173 -5.07 -16.95 3.85
N LEU A 174 -5.03 -17.89 4.78
CA LEU A 174 -6.13 -18.76 5.13
C LEU A 174 -6.67 -18.29 6.48
N LEU A 175 -7.97 -18.07 6.54
CA LEU A 175 -8.68 -17.69 7.76
C LEU A 175 -9.66 -18.79 8.15
N ASP A 176 -9.94 -18.95 9.44
CA ASP A 176 -11.05 -19.77 9.89
C ASP A 176 -12.40 -19.05 9.65
N ARG A 177 -13.51 -19.70 10.04
CA ARG A 177 -14.86 -19.10 9.90
C ARG A 177 -15.09 -17.87 10.78
N ASN A 178 -14.27 -17.68 11.82
CA ASN A 178 -14.30 -16.53 12.71
C ASN A 178 -13.36 -15.40 12.24
N GLY A 179 -12.62 -15.61 11.15
CA GLY A 179 -11.64 -14.67 10.62
C GLY A 179 -10.28 -14.73 11.32
N ASN A 180 -10.01 -15.76 12.14
CA ASN A 180 -8.70 -15.98 12.75
C ASN A 180 -7.71 -16.50 11.72
N PHE A 181 -6.47 -16.03 11.81
CA PHE A 181 -5.40 -16.45 10.92
C PHE A 181 -5.04 -17.93 11.16
N LEU A 182 -5.15 -18.75 10.12
CA LEU A 182 -4.73 -20.16 10.12
C LEU A 182 -3.34 -20.36 9.51
N GLY A 183 -2.91 -19.44 8.65
CA GLY A 183 -1.62 -19.53 7.96
C GLY A 183 -1.61 -18.82 6.62
N PHE A 184 -0.46 -18.85 5.95
CA PHE A 184 -0.34 -18.37 4.57
C PHE A 184 -0.73 -19.46 3.59
N ASN A 185 -1.36 -19.08 2.47
CA ASN A 185 -1.64 -20.01 1.39
C ASN A 185 -0.42 -20.14 0.47
N HIS A 186 0.51 -21.03 0.84
CA HIS A 186 1.77 -21.23 0.12
C HIS A 186 1.61 -21.77 -1.31
N ARG A 187 0.40 -22.17 -1.72
CA ARG A 187 0.10 -22.62 -3.09
C ARG A 187 -0.08 -21.47 -4.08
N LEU A 188 -0.20 -20.23 -3.59
CA LEU A 188 -0.45 -19.06 -4.41
C LEU A 188 0.72 -18.06 -4.27
N GLY A 189 1.02 -17.37 -5.38
CA GLY A 189 2.12 -16.41 -5.43
C GLY A 189 3.47 -17.04 -5.09
N GLU A 190 4.38 -16.24 -4.56
CA GLU A 190 5.67 -16.71 -4.08
C GLU A 190 5.54 -17.11 -2.60
N ASN A 191 5.27 -18.39 -2.34
CA ASN A 191 5.05 -18.92 -0.98
C ASN A 191 3.97 -18.17 -0.18
N GLY A 192 2.90 -17.70 -0.82
CA GLY A 192 1.84 -16.91 -0.18
C GLY A 192 2.02 -15.40 -0.27
N LEU A 193 3.14 -14.91 -0.83
CA LEU A 193 3.30 -13.51 -1.21
C LEU A 193 2.65 -13.27 -2.58
N ALA A 194 1.59 -12.46 -2.61
CA ALA A 194 0.86 -12.14 -3.84
C ALA A 194 1.65 -11.15 -4.71
N PHE A 195 2.21 -10.12 -4.09
CA PHE A 195 3.09 -9.14 -4.71
C PHE A 195 3.85 -8.38 -3.63
N GLN A 196 4.98 -7.78 -4.01
CA GLN A 196 5.71 -6.81 -3.22
C GLN A 196 6.33 -5.77 -4.16
N THR A 197 6.07 -4.48 -3.94
CA THR A 197 6.56 -3.44 -4.83
C THR A 197 6.55 -2.06 -4.18
N LYS A 198 7.45 -1.19 -4.64
CA LYS A 198 7.45 0.25 -4.33
C LYS A 198 6.76 1.07 -5.42
N ASN A 199 6.45 0.45 -6.56
CA ASN A 199 5.80 1.11 -7.68
C ASN A 199 4.28 1.05 -7.53
N ILE A 200 3.64 2.22 -7.46
CA ILE A 200 2.20 2.36 -7.26
C ILE A 200 1.42 1.73 -8.41
N SER A 201 1.84 1.97 -9.66
CA SER A 201 1.17 1.39 -10.82
C SER A 201 1.22 -0.13 -10.78
N THR A 202 2.37 -0.71 -10.42
CA THR A 202 2.50 -2.15 -10.19
C THR A 202 1.57 -2.63 -9.09
N ALA A 203 1.51 -1.92 -7.96
CA ALA A 203 0.58 -2.26 -6.88
C ALA A 203 -0.88 -2.19 -7.35
N LEU A 204 -1.26 -1.14 -8.09
CA LEU A 204 -2.60 -0.94 -8.61
C LEU A 204 -3.03 -2.08 -9.54
N TYR A 205 -2.16 -2.49 -10.47
CA TYR A 205 -2.45 -3.62 -11.35
C TYR A 205 -2.65 -4.92 -10.57
N ASN A 206 -1.84 -5.19 -9.55
CA ASN A 206 -2.01 -6.38 -8.70
C ASN A 206 -3.30 -6.34 -7.88
N VAL A 207 -3.64 -5.18 -7.30
CA VAL A 207 -4.89 -4.97 -6.57
C VAL A 207 -6.09 -5.11 -7.50
N ALA A 208 -6.03 -4.55 -8.71
CA ALA A 208 -7.06 -4.65 -9.73
C ALA A 208 -7.26 -6.09 -10.19
N SER A 209 -6.17 -6.82 -10.46
CA SER A 209 -6.22 -8.23 -10.87
C SER A 209 -6.88 -9.07 -9.78
N THR A 210 -6.44 -8.91 -8.53
CA THR A 210 -7.01 -9.64 -7.39
C THR A 210 -8.49 -9.32 -7.19
N SER A 211 -8.86 -8.05 -7.23
CA SER A 211 -10.21 -7.60 -6.91
C SER A 211 -11.25 -7.91 -8.00
N THR A 212 -10.81 -8.01 -9.25
CA THR A 212 -11.69 -8.28 -10.41
C THR A 212 -11.64 -9.73 -10.88
N GLY A 213 -10.57 -10.45 -10.58
CA GLY A 213 -10.30 -11.78 -11.14
C GLY A 213 -9.73 -11.76 -12.56
N LEU A 214 -9.45 -10.58 -13.12
CA LEU A 214 -8.83 -10.45 -14.45
C LEU A 214 -7.32 -10.64 -14.37
N SER A 215 -6.72 -11.17 -15.43
CA SER A 215 -5.26 -11.26 -15.53
C SER A 215 -4.63 -9.87 -15.66
N LEU A 216 -3.34 -9.78 -15.33
CA LEU A 216 -2.58 -8.54 -15.50
C LEU A 216 -2.48 -8.13 -16.98
N GLU A 217 -2.38 -9.09 -17.90
CA GLU A 217 -2.40 -8.82 -19.35
C GLU A 217 -3.74 -8.22 -19.77
N ALA A 218 -4.85 -8.85 -19.37
CA ALA A 218 -6.19 -8.37 -19.73
C ALA A 218 -6.46 -6.96 -19.21
N LEU A 219 -5.95 -6.62 -18.02
CA LEU A 219 -6.04 -5.26 -17.48
C LEU A 219 -5.21 -4.26 -18.27
N ARG A 220 -3.99 -4.63 -18.68
CA ARG A 220 -3.12 -3.79 -19.51
C ARG A 220 -3.68 -3.57 -20.91
N GLU A 221 -4.26 -4.59 -21.52
CA GLU A 221 -4.94 -4.49 -22.82
C GLU A 221 -6.13 -3.54 -22.75
N ARG A 222 -6.98 -3.67 -21.72
CA ARG A 222 -8.09 -2.74 -21.50
C ARG A 222 -7.62 -1.30 -21.31
N ALA A 223 -6.52 -1.10 -20.57
CA ALA A 223 -5.91 0.21 -20.42
C ALA A 223 -5.40 0.77 -21.77
N ALA A 224 -4.80 -0.08 -22.61
CA ALA A 224 -4.30 0.30 -23.92
C ALA A 224 -5.41 0.64 -24.92
N ILE A 225 -6.51 -0.12 -24.95
CA ILE A 225 -7.67 0.14 -25.82
C ILE A 225 -8.31 1.49 -25.49
N ASN A 226 -8.51 1.78 -24.20
CA ASN A 226 -9.02 3.07 -23.74
C ASN A 226 -8.08 4.25 -24.05
N ARG A 227 -6.82 3.99 -24.43
CA ARG A 227 -5.84 4.99 -24.84
C ARG A 227 -5.98 5.40 -26.30
N VAL A 228 -6.50 4.50 -27.15
CA VAL A 228 -6.73 4.75 -28.58
C VAL A 228 -8.05 5.47 -28.80
N VAL A 229 -9.07 5.16 -28.01
CA VAL A 229 -10.43 5.75 -28.13
C VAL A 229 -10.51 7.20 -27.63
N ASN A 230 -9.61 7.60 -26.73
CA ASN A 230 -9.56 8.96 -26.15
C ASN A 230 -8.51 9.87 -26.83
N ARG A 231 -8.01 9.51 -28.03
CA ARG A 231 -7.20 10.37 -28.90
C ARG A 231 -8.06 10.89 -30.04
#